data_AF-A0A6N8TKP0-F1
#
_entry.id   AF-A0A6N8TKP0-F1
#
_cell.length_a   1.000
_cell.length_b   1.000
_cell.length_c   1.000
_cell.angle_alpha   90.00
_cell.angle_beta   90.00
_cell.angle_gamma   90.00
#
_symmetry.space_group_name_H-M   'P 1'
#
loop_
_entity.id
_entity.type
_entity.pdbx_description
1 polymer ?
#
loop_
_entity_poly.entity_id
_entity_poly.type
_entity_poly.pdbx_seq_one_letter_code
_entity_poly.pdbx_strand_id
1 'polypeptide(L)'
;MAETRDDLRAEYAILQTNYEAIDGRIISMKGWLVPLLSAGLGLGIRDQSIGLLLATGLACLCVWVLEGIWKNFQWCYSDRIRLLEGVFRGEADSSTIAPFQVHSSWGRKYTEYQADAKLWQTMKRPFVCIPYLPVLAACIAAVIWVLLTP
;
A
#
# COMPACT_ATOMS: atom_id res chain seq x y z
N MET A 1 4.14 29.40 -22.58
CA MET A 1 3.96 29.68 -21.14
C MET A 1 2.55 29.29 -20.65
N ALA A 2 1.47 29.80 -21.27
CA ALA A 2 0.10 29.36 -20.91
C ALA A 2 -0.13 27.87 -21.20
N GLU A 3 0.22 27.41 -22.41
CA GLU A 3 0.09 26.01 -22.84
C GLU A 3 0.84 25.03 -21.93
N THR A 4 2.11 25.32 -21.60
CA THR A 4 2.91 24.52 -20.67
C THR A 4 2.29 24.42 -19.27
N ARG A 5 1.71 25.52 -18.77
CA ARG A 5 1.05 25.53 -17.45
C ARG A 5 -0.25 24.72 -17.47
N ASP A 6 -0.98 24.75 -18.58
CA ASP A 6 -2.20 23.97 -18.78
C ASP A 6 -1.87 22.47 -18.92
N ASP A 7 -0.79 22.11 -19.61
CA ASP A 7 -0.29 20.73 -19.70
C ASP A 7 0.11 20.17 -18.33
N LEU A 8 0.83 20.96 -17.52
CA LEU A 8 1.20 20.57 -16.16
C LEU A 8 -0.03 20.41 -15.26
N ARG A 9 -1.07 21.21 -15.49
CA ARG A 9 -2.35 21.09 -14.77
C ARG A 9 -3.08 19.81 -15.16
N ALA A 10 -3.10 19.49 -16.45
CA ALA A 10 -3.69 18.25 -16.96
C ALA A 10 -2.95 17.02 -16.40
N GLU A 11 -1.61 17.05 -16.39
CA GLU A 11 -0.79 16.00 -15.78
C GLU A 11 -1.08 15.84 -14.28
N TYR A 12 -1.17 16.94 -13.53
CA TYR A 12 -1.50 16.91 -12.10
C TYR A 12 -2.85 16.24 -11.85
N ALA A 13 -3.88 16.60 -12.62
CA ALA A 13 -5.21 16.00 -12.48
C ALA A 13 -5.17 14.48 -12.72
N ILE A 14 -4.48 14.02 -13.77
CA ILE A 14 -4.31 12.59 -14.08
C ILE A 14 -3.58 11.88 -12.95
N LEU A 15 -2.49 12.45 -12.45
CA LEU A 15 -1.69 11.87 -11.36
C LEU A 15 -2.51 11.76 -10.07
N GLN A 16 -3.23 12.81 -9.69
CA GLN A 16 -4.05 12.84 -8.49
C GLN A 16 -5.16 11.79 -8.56
N THR A 17 -5.87 11.71 -9.69
CA THR A 17 -6.90 10.69 -9.92
C THR A 17 -6.33 9.27 -9.81
N ASN A 18 -5.16 9.02 -10.41
CA ASN A 18 -4.51 7.71 -10.31
C ASN A 18 -4.06 7.38 -8.88
N TYR A 19 -3.51 8.37 -8.17
CA TYR A 19 -3.06 8.22 -6.78
C TYR A 19 -4.23 7.85 -5.86
N GLU A 20 -5.37 8.52 -6.00
CA GLU A 20 -6.60 8.25 -5.25
C GLU A 20 -7.24 6.91 -5.65
N ALA A 21 -7.24 6.56 -6.94
CA ALA A 21 -7.78 5.29 -7.41
C ALA A 21 -7.01 4.09 -6.84
N ILE A 22 -5.69 4.20 -6.71
CA ILE A 22 -4.87 3.17 -6.04
C ILE A 22 -5.25 3.06 -4.56
N ASP A 23 -5.45 4.19 -3.87
CA ASP A 23 -5.87 4.18 -2.46
C ASP A 23 -7.22 3.50 -2.26
N GLY A 24 -8.20 3.84 -3.10
CA GLY A 24 -9.54 3.23 -3.08
C GLY A 24 -9.50 1.72 -3.32
N ARG A 25 -8.62 1.24 -4.21
CA ARG A 25 -8.39 -0.20 -4.44
C ARG A 25 -7.77 -0.88 -3.23
N ILE A 26 -6.80 -0.25 -2.56
CA ILE A 26 -6.19 -0.78 -1.34
C ILE A 26 -7.21 -0.87 -0.20
N ILE A 27 -8.04 0.17 -0.01
CA ILE A 27 -9.12 0.15 0.98
C ILE A 27 -10.13 -0.96 0.67
N SER A 28 -10.53 -1.10 -0.59
CA SER A 28 -11.45 -2.16 -1.03
C SER A 28 -10.87 -3.56 -0.76
N MET A 29 -9.59 -3.75 -1.07
CA MET A 29 -8.87 -4.99 -0.80
C MET A 29 -8.88 -5.33 0.70
N LYS A 30 -8.60 -4.35 1.58
CA LYS A 30 -8.73 -4.53 3.04
C LYS A 30 -10.14 -4.93 3.45
N GLY A 31 -11.14 -4.28 2.87
CA GLY A 31 -12.56 -4.52 3.15
C GLY A 31 -12.99 -5.96 2.88
N TRP A 32 -12.37 -6.64 1.92
CA TRP A 32 -12.65 -8.05 1.62
C TRP A 32 -11.72 -9.01 2.35
N LEU A 33 -10.43 -8.73 2.38
CA LEU A 33 -9.43 -9.69 2.87
C LEU A 33 -9.43 -9.80 4.39
N VAL A 34 -9.61 -8.72 5.14
CA VAL A 34 -9.58 -8.78 6.62
C VAL A 34 -10.75 -9.61 7.18
N PRO A 35 -12.00 -9.48 6.69
CA PRO A 35 -13.08 -10.38 7.07
C PRO A 35 -12.82 -11.83 6.69
N LEU A 36 -12.28 -12.10 5.48
CA LEU A 36 -11.97 -13.46 5.05
C LEU A 36 -10.88 -14.12 5.92
N LEU A 37 -9.84 -13.38 6.27
CA LEU A 37 -8.80 -13.86 7.19
C LEU A 37 -9.37 -14.10 8.60
N SER A 38 -10.24 -13.20 9.08
CA SER A 38 -10.94 -13.38 10.36
C SER A 38 -11.85 -14.62 10.35
N ALA A 39 -12.51 -14.91 9.23
CA ALA A 39 -13.31 -16.12 9.06
C ALA A 39 -12.42 -17.38 9.07
N GLY A 40 -11.28 -17.36 8.37
CA GLY A 40 -10.30 -18.45 8.40
C GLY A 40 -9.77 -18.74 9.80
N LEU A 41 -9.49 -17.68 10.58
CA LEU A 41 -9.13 -17.79 11.99
C LEU A 41 -10.24 -18.44 12.82
N GLY A 42 -11.48 -17.99 12.66
CA GLY A 42 -12.64 -18.54 13.37
C GLY A 42 -12.87 -20.03 13.05
N LEU A 43 -12.72 -20.43 11.78
CA LEU A 43 -12.79 -21.82 11.36
C LEU A 43 -11.64 -22.65 11.92
N GLY A 44 -10.41 -22.13 11.89
CA GLY A 44 -9.25 -22.80 12.46
C GLY A 44 -9.38 -23.05 13.96
N ILE A 45 -9.93 -22.10 14.71
CA ILE A 45 -10.24 -22.25 16.14
C ILE A 45 -11.34 -23.29 16.36
N ARG A 46 -12.45 -23.19 15.61
CA ARG A 46 -13.59 -24.10 15.72
C ARG A 46 -13.18 -25.55 15.50
N ASP A 47 -12.38 -25.80 14.47
CA ASP A 47 -11.99 -27.14 14.05
C ASP A 47 -10.70 -27.62 14.75
N GLN A 48 -10.13 -26.83 15.67
CA GLN A 48 -8.84 -27.09 16.33
C GLN A 48 -7.72 -27.41 15.34
N SER A 49 -7.79 -26.82 14.14
CA SER A 49 -6.89 -27.18 13.04
C SER A 49 -5.70 -26.22 12.99
N ILE A 50 -4.57 -26.69 13.52
CA ILE A 50 -3.30 -25.97 13.44
C ILE A 50 -2.94 -25.65 11.97
N GLY A 51 -3.21 -26.58 11.05
CA GLY A 51 -2.97 -26.38 9.62
C GLY A 51 -3.75 -25.18 9.06
N LEU A 52 -5.04 -25.05 9.39
CA LEU A 52 -5.86 -23.90 8.97
C LEU A 52 -5.39 -22.59 9.60
N LEU A 53 -5.00 -22.61 10.87
CA LEU A 53 -4.48 -21.43 11.57
C LEU A 53 -3.17 -20.94 10.96
N LEU A 54 -2.24 -21.86 10.65
CA LEU A 54 -0.98 -21.53 9.99
C LEU A 54 -1.20 -21.03 8.55
N ALA A 55 -2.09 -21.66 7.80
CA ALA A 55 -2.44 -21.21 6.45
C ALA A 55 -3.07 -19.81 6.46
N THR A 56 -3.95 -19.53 7.42
CA THR A 56 -4.55 -18.21 7.61
C THR A 56 -3.50 -17.16 7.99
N GLY A 57 -2.59 -17.48 8.91
CA GLY A 57 -1.49 -16.60 9.30
C GLY A 57 -0.55 -16.29 8.13
N LEU A 58 -0.21 -17.30 7.32
CA LEU A 58 0.60 -17.12 6.11
C LEU A 58 -0.11 -16.25 5.08
N ALA A 59 -1.40 -16.48 4.82
CA ALA A 59 -2.19 -15.65 3.92
C ALA A 59 -2.24 -14.20 4.41
N CYS A 60 -2.41 -13.99 5.72
CA CYS A 60 -2.36 -12.67 6.35
C CYS A 60 -1.01 -11.96 6.11
N LEU A 61 0.11 -12.68 6.25
CA LEU A 61 1.45 -12.15 5.96
C LEU A 61 1.60 -11.78 4.47
N CYS A 62 1.17 -12.65 3.55
CA CYS A 62 1.23 -12.38 2.11
C CYS A 62 0.45 -11.12 1.74
N VAL A 63 -0.76 -10.96 2.28
CA VAL A 63 -1.60 -9.77 2.03
C VAL A 63 -0.97 -8.52 2.63
N TRP A 64 -0.39 -8.61 3.83
CA TRP A 64 0.30 -7.48 4.46
C TRP A 64 1.52 -7.02 3.64
N VAL A 65 2.33 -7.96 3.14
CA VAL A 65 3.45 -7.66 2.24
C VAL A 65 2.94 -7.04 0.94
N LEU A 66 1.89 -7.61 0.35
CA LEU A 66 1.29 -7.10 -0.88
C LEU A 66 0.83 -5.65 -0.72
N GLU A 67 0.15 -5.30 0.38
CA GLU A 67 -0.21 -3.91 0.63
C GLU A 67 1.01 -2.99 0.71
N GLY A 68 2.08 -3.42 1.38
CA GLY A 68 3.33 -2.67 1.45
C GLY A 68 3.88 -2.35 0.06
N ILE A 69 3.85 -3.32 -0.86
CA ILE A 69 4.27 -3.15 -2.26
C ILE A 69 3.36 -2.14 -2.98
N TRP A 70 2.05 -2.27 -2.83
CA TRP A 70 1.07 -1.35 -3.44
C TRP A 70 1.23 0.08 -2.93
N LYS A 71 1.56 0.27 -1.64
CA LYS A 71 1.82 1.58 -1.06
C LYS A 71 3.12 2.19 -1.55
N ASN A 72 4.17 1.38 -1.71
CA ASN A 72 5.40 1.82 -2.38
C ASN A 72 5.11 2.27 -3.83
N PHE A 73 4.34 1.48 -4.57
CA PHE A 73 3.92 1.82 -5.94
C PHE A 73 3.16 3.15 -5.99
N GLN A 74 2.24 3.38 -5.04
CA GLN A 74 1.49 4.63 -4.90
C GLN A 74 2.42 5.82 -4.62
N TRP A 75 3.35 5.68 -3.68
CA TRP A 75 4.24 6.78 -3.26
C TRP A 75 5.26 7.19 -4.31
N CYS A 76 5.54 6.36 -5.31
CA CYS A 76 6.40 6.74 -6.44
C CYS A 76 5.83 7.93 -7.24
N TYR A 77 4.51 8.17 -7.19
CA TYR A 77 3.88 9.36 -7.80
C TYR A 77 4.02 10.62 -6.94
N SER A 78 4.27 10.49 -5.63
CA SER A 78 4.20 11.62 -4.68
C SER A 78 5.21 12.73 -4.98
N ASP A 79 6.41 12.39 -5.43
CA ASP A 79 7.45 13.39 -5.74
C ASP A 79 7.07 14.21 -6.99
N ARG A 80 6.46 13.58 -8.00
CA ARG A 80 5.99 14.30 -9.18
C ARG A 80 4.79 15.19 -8.85
N ILE A 81 3.86 14.70 -8.03
CA ILE A 81 2.72 15.50 -7.54
C ILE A 81 3.23 16.76 -6.81
N ARG A 82 4.16 16.60 -5.85
CA ARG A 82 4.76 17.72 -5.11
C ARG A 82 5.48 18.72 -6.00
N LEU A 83 6.19 18.23 -7.03
CA LEU A 83 6.87 19.09 -8.00
C LEU A 83 5.85 19.97 -8.75
N LEU A 84 4.74 19.39 -9.21
CA LEU A 84 3.69 20.12 -9.90
C LEU A 84 2.99 21.12 -8.97
N GLU A 85 2.71 20.74 -7.72
CA GLU A 85 2.18 21.66 -6.69
C GLU A 85 3.10 22.86 -6.46
N GLY A 86 4.42 22.65 -6.42
CA GLY A 86 5.41 23.73 -6.29
C GLY A 86 5.33 24.76 -7.43
N VAL A 87 5.08 24.32 -8.67
CA VAL A 87 4.83 25.23 -9.81
C VAL A 87 3.59 26.07 -9.57
N PHE A 88 2.50 25.46 -9.11
CA PHE A 88 1.25 26.19 -8.85
C PHE A 88 1.32 27.09 -7.62
N ARG A 89 2.21 26.81 -6.65
CA ARG A 89 2.54 27.71 -5.54
C ARG A 89 3.48 28.85 -5.93
N GLY A 90 4.07 28.82 -7.13
CA GLY A 90 5.07 29.81 -7.57
C GLY A 90 6.47 29.57 -7.02
N GLU A 91 6.75 28.39 -6.47
CA GLU A 91 8.07 27.98 -5.96
C GLU A 91 9.00 27.47 -7.06
N ALA A 92 8.44 27.08 -8.21
CA ALA A 92 9.18 26.60 -9.37
C ALA A 92 8.63 27.24 -10.65
N ASP A 93 9.53 27.54 -11.60
CA ASP A 93 9.11 28.06 -12.90
C ASP A 93 8.58 26.92 -13.78
N SER A 94 7.33 27.08 -14.23
CA SER A 94 6.67 26.21 -15.21
C SER A 94 7.48 25.97 -16.49
N SER A 95 8.35 26.92 -16.90
CA SER A 95 9.17 26.77 -18.10
C SER A 95 10.30 25.74 -17.95
N THR A 96 10.67 25.42 -16.71
CA THR A 96 11.79 24.52 -16.38
C THR A 96 11.38 23.06 -16.22
N ILE A 97 10.07 22.77 -16.19
CA ILE A 97 9.53 21.45 -15.93
C ILE A 97 8.83 20.95 -17.19
N ALA A 98 9.40 19.91 -17.80
CA ALA A 98 8.77 19.24 -18.92
C ALA A 98 7.48 18.54 -18.46
N PRO A 99 6.33 18.74 -19.16
CA PRO A 99 5.09 18.03 -18.84
C PRO A 99 5.13 16.56 -19.25
N PHE A 100 4.18 15.79 -18.73
CA PHE A 100 3.91 14.38 -19.04
C PHE A 100 5.10 13.43 -18.79
N GLN A 101 5.90 13.71 -17.75
CA GLN A 101 7.05 12.89 -17.36
C GLN A 101 6.72 11.85 -16.27
N VAL A 102 5.48 11.33 -16.29
CA VAL A 102 4.96 10.43 -15.25
C VAL A 102 5.77 9.14 -15.16
N HIS A 103 5.93 8.43 -16.28
CA HIS A 103 6.61 7.13 -16.28
C HIS A 103 8.08 7.23 -15.86
N SER A 104 8.81 8.23 -16.38
CA SER A 104 10.22 8.44 -16.06
C SER A 104 10.43 8.84 -14.59
N SER A 105 9.60 9.75 -14.07
CA SER A 105 9.65 10.16 -12.67
C SER A 105 9.29 9.02 -11.72
N TRP A 106 8.24 8.26 -12.05
CA TRP A 106 7.80 7.09 -11.30
C TRP A 106 8.89 6.00 -11.31
N GLY A 107 9.45 5.65 -12.46
CA GLY A 107 10.45 4.59 -12.59
C GLY A 107 11.73 4.88 -11.80
N ARG A 108 12.20 6.13 -11.81
CA ARG A 108 13.34 6.56 -10.98
C ARG A 108 13.07 6.34 -9.48
N LYS A 109 11.85 6.67 -9.04
CA LYS A 109 11.44 6.48 -7.64
C LYS A 109 11.20 5.02 -7.30
N TYR A 110 10.70 4.23 -8.25
CA TYR A 110 10.46 2.81 -8.04
C TYR A 110 11.74 2.06 -7.70
N THR A 111 12.85 2.36 -8.36
CA THR A 111 14.16 1.77 -8.02
C THR A 111 14.59 2.08 -6.58
N GLU A 112 14.24 3.27 -6.05
CA GLU A 112 14.49 3.62 -4.64
C GLU A 112 13.58 2.82 -3.68
N TYR A 113 12.30 2.64 -4.06
CA TYR A 113 11.30 1.94 -3.25
C TYR A 113 11.33 0.41 -3.38
N GLN A 114 12.02 -0.13 -4.37
CA GLN A 114 12.24 -1.57 -4.55
C GLN A 114 13.20 -2.14 -3.51
N ALA A 115 14.01 -1.30 -2.86
CA ALA A 115 14.90 -1.75 -1.79
C ALA A 115 14.10 -2.33 -0.61
N ASP A 116 14.48 -3.53 -0.15
CA ASP A 116 13.80 -4.27 0.93
C ASP A 116 13.62 -3.41 2.21
N ALA A 117 14.59 -2.56 2.51
CA ALA A 117 14.54 -1.65 3.65
C ALA A 117 13.36 -0.67 3.59
N LYS A 118 12.99 -0.19 2.39
CA LYS A 118 11.87 0.74 2.19
C LYS A 118 10.54 0.01 2.30
N LEU A 119 10.43 -1.18 1.72
CA LEU A 119 9.24 -2.03 1.89
C LEU A 119 8.95 -2.28 3.38
N TRP A 120 9.97 -2.63 4.15
CA TRP A 120 9.83 -2.86 5.59
C TRP A 120 9.37 -1.61 6.35
N GLN A 121 9.91 -0.43 6.01
CA GLN A 121 9.47 0.84 6.58
C GLN A 121 8.00 1.14 6.27
N THR A 122 7.55 0.84 5.04
CA THR A 122 6.16 1.01 4.61
C THR A 122 5.23 0.06 5.34
N MET A 123 5.59 -1.22 5.42
CA MET A 123 4.78 -2.24 6.11
C MET A 123 4.53 -1.92 7.58
N LYS A 124 5.47 -1.23 8.24
CA LYS A 124 5.36 -0.81 9.65
C LYS A 124 4.48 0.41 9.89
N ARG A 125 4.08 1.13 8.84
CA ARG A 125 3.24 2.32 9.02
C ARG A 125 1.90 1.90 9.64
N PRO A 126 1.36 2.68 10.59
CA PRO A 126 0.11 2.33 11.30
C PRO A 126 -1.03 1.95 10.35
N PHE A 127 -1.22 2.72 9.28
CA PHE A 127 -2.30 2.48 8.33
C PHE A 127 -2.14 1.17 7.52
N VAL A 128 -0.92 0.62 7.43
CA VAL A 128 -0.63 -0.66 6.77
C VAL A 128 -0.66 -1.82 7.75
N CYS A 129 -0.08 -1.68 8.95
CA CYS A 129 0.08 -2.79 9.87
C CYS A 129 -1.16 -3.08 10.73
N ILE A 130 -1.92 -2.06 11.14
CA ILE A 130 -3.06 -2.19 12.06
C ILE A 130 -4.12 -3.20 11.58
N PRO A 131 -4.47 -3.29 10.27
CA PRO A 131 -5.46 -4.26 9.82
C PRO A 131 -5.02 -5.73 9.94
N TYR A 132 -3.72 -6.01 9.94
CA TYR A 132 -3.19 -7.38 9.84
C TYR A 132 -2.56 -7.88 11.15
N LEU A 133 -1.92 -7.00 11.91
CA LEU A 133 -1.26 -7.35 13.17
C LEU A 133 -2.19 -8.06 14.17
N PRO A 134 -3.44 -7.60 14.41
CA PRO A 134 -4.36 -8.28 15.33
C PRO A 134 -4.72 -9.69 14.85
N VAL A 135 -4.96 -9.86 13.55
CA VAL A 135 -5.30 -11.16 12.95
C VAL A 135 -4.14 -12.13 13.07
N LEU A 136 -2.92 -11.68 12.75
CA LEU A 136 -1.72 -12.50 12.86
C LEU A 136 -1.42 -12.88 14.31
N ALA A 137 -1.51 -11.94 15.25
CA ALA A 137 -1.34 -12.19 16.68
C ALA A 137 -2.39 -13.19 17.19
N ALA A 138 -3.64 -13.06 16.76
CA ALA A 138 -4.71 -13.99 17.12
C ALA A 138 -4.49 -15.39 16.53
N CYS A 139 -3.95 -15.51 15.31
CA CYS A 139 -3.56 -16.81 14.75
C CYS A 139 -2.47 -17.49 15.60
N ILE A 140 -1.44 -16.75 16.00
CA ILE A 140 -0.35 -17.28 16.85
C ILE A 140 -0.90 -17.72 18.21
N ALA A 141 -1.72 -16.87 18.85
CA ALA A 141 -2.35 -17.20 20.12
C ALA A 141 -3.26 -18.42 20.02
N ALA A 142 -4.04 -18.55 18.93
CA ALA A 142 -4.89 -19.70 18.67
C ALA A 142 -4.08 -20.98 18.49
N VAL A 143 -2.96 -20.95 17.75
CA VAL A 143 -2.08 -22.12 17.61
C VAL A 143 -1.55 -22.58 18.96
N ILE A 144 -1.08 -21.64 19.80
CA ILE A 144 -0.60 -21.95 21.15
C ILE A 144 -1.74 -22.55 21.99
N TRP A 145 -2.93 -21.97 21.93
CA TRP A 145 -4.08 -22.45 22.67
C TRP A 145 -4.50 -23.87 22.25
N VAL A 146 -4.58 -24.16 20.94
CA VAL A 146 -4.87 -25.51 20.42
C VAL A 146 -3.80 -26.51 20.87
N LEU A 147 -2.52 -26.13 20.86
CA LEU A 147 -1.44 -27.00 21.32
C LEU A 147 -1.48 -27.30 22.83
N LEU A 148 -2.03 -26.39 23.64
CA LEU A 148 -2.14 -26.52 25.08
C LEU A 148 -3.45 -27.17 25.55
N THR A 149 -4.43 -27.32 24.65
CA THR A 149 -5.72 -27.91 24.96
C THR A 149 -5.74 -29.34 24.42
N PRO A 150 -5.57 -30.37 25.29
CA PRO A 150 -5.49 -31.76 24.88
C PRO A 150 -6.82 -32.33 24.37
#